data_AF-A0A969T6F3-F1
#
_entry.id   AF-A0A969T6F3-F1
#
_cell.length_a   1.000
_cell.length_b   1.000
_cell.length_c   1.000
_cell.angle_alpha   90.00
_cell.angle_beta   90.00
_cell.angle_gamma   90.00
#
_symmetry.space_group_name_H-M   'P 1'
#
loop_
_entity.id
_entity.type
_entity.pdbx_description
1 polymer ?
#
loop_
_entity_poly.entity_id
_entity_poly.type
_entity_poly.pdbx_seq_one_letter_code
_entity_poly.pdbx_strand_id
1 'polypeptide(L)'
;MDFHESGDTLYSAVEGTLVEQVNMEIAPLKRKAESLISSLDSAIVVVRSIFNEKTQENLRKTFASLYVTVANLKHATFSLDTMLTSEKKKLARIFSNVESITANLKDNNDKIATVLTNFASISDSIAKADIASTLRKADTALLQFNKILTSINEGEGTVAQLLNNDTLYQNLENASYHLARLMRDMHENPKRYVHFSVLDVGKTIYVADPEDKRVKRIKKKKEKLDAKDKEKTEEDKSDNGG
;
A
#
# COMPACT_ATOMS: atom_id res chain seq x y z
N MET A 1 -44.45 85.32 -77.32
CA MET A 1 -43.60 85.56 -78.50
C MET A 1 -43.80 87.01 -78.82
N ASP A 2 -42.91 87.84 -78.31
CA ASP A 2 -42.98 89.29 -78.47
C ASP A 2 -42.37 89.62 -79.83
N PHE A 3 -43.16 90.22 -80.70
CA PHE A 3 -42.70 90.72 -81.98
C PHE A 3 -42.18 92.16 -81.77
N HIS A 4 -40.95 92.41 -82.22
CA HIS A 4 -40.29 93.70 -82.07
C HIS A 4 -40.96 94.80 -82.93
N GLU A 5 -41.13 95.99 -82.37
CA GLU A 5 -41.68 97.16 -83.08
C GLU A 5 -40.58 98.02 -83.73
N SER A 6 -40.98 98.84 -84.72
CA SER A 6 -40.05 99.66 -85.50
C SER A 6 -39.37 100.72 -84.61
N GLY A 7 -38.09 100.53 -84.33
CA GLY A 7 -37.30 101.34 -83.39
C GLY A 7 -36.58 100.52 -82.31
N ASP A 8 -36.93 99.24 -82.16
CA ASP A 8 -36.27 98.33 -81.22
C ASP A 8 -34.80 98.10 -81.60
N THR A 9 -33.91 98.24 -80.62
CA THR A 9 -32.50 97.92 -80.78
C THR A 9 -32.30 96.41 -80.58
N LEU A 10 -32.05 95.70 -81.67
CA LEU A 10 -31.68 94.29 -81.63
C LEU A 10 -30.26 94.15 -81.06
N TYR A 11 -30.13 93.53 -79.89
CA TYR A 11 -28.83 93.13 -79.35
C TYR A 11 -28.26 92.03 -80.26
N SER A 12 -27.18 92.33 -80.99
CA SER A 12 -26.52 91.30 -81.79
C SER A 12 -25.85 90.29 -80.84
N ALA A 13 -26.28 89.04 -80.91
CA ALA A 13 -25.46 87.93 -80.45
C ALA A 13 -24.49 87.62 -81.60
N VAL A 14 -23.21 87.93 -81.41
CA VAL A 14 -22.18 87.48 -82.35
C VAL A 14 -22.06 85.97 -82.16
N GLU A 15 -22.63 85.21 -83.09
CA GLU A 15 -22.36 83.78 -83.19
C GLU A 15 -20.86 83.63 -83.46
N GLY A 16 -20.14 83.00 -82.53
CA GLY A 16 -18.70 82.83 -82.62
C GLY A 16 -18.33 82.24 -83.98
N THR A 17 -17.28 82.77 -84.61
CA THR A 17 -16.85 82.29 -85.94
C THR A 17 -16.62 80.77 -85.92
N LEU A 18 -16.75 80.08 -87.06
CA LEU A 18 -16.51 78.64 -87.17
C LEU A 18 -15.16 78.23 -86.56
N VAL A 19 -14.15 79.11 -86.67
CA VAL A 19 -12.81 78.94 -86.07
C VAL A 19 -12.86 78.96 -84.54
N GLU A 20 -13.70 79.80 -83.94
CA GLU A 20 -13.85 79.91 -82.49
C GLU A 20 -14.61 78.71 -81.91
N GLN A 21 -15.64 78.23 -82.58
CA GLN A 21 -16.33 76.98 -82.22
C GLN A 21 -15.39 75.77 -82.31
N VAL A 22 -14.64 75.64 -83.40
CA VAL A 22 -13.63 74.60 -83.58
C VAL A 22 -12.54 74.69 -82.50
N ASN A 23 -12.09 75.89 -82.13
CA ASN A 23 -11.12 76.07 -81.06
C ASN A 23 -11.70 75.70 -79.67
N MET A 24 -12.98 76.00 -79.41
CA MET A 24 -13.66 75.58 -78.18
C MET A 24 -13.81 74.05 -78.09
N GLU A 25 -13.99 73.35 -79.21
CA GLU A 25 -14.04 71.88 -79.25
C GLU A 25 -12.66 71.22 -79.21
N ILE A 26 -11.62 71.85 -79.79
CA ILE A 26 -10.25 71.33 -79.80
C ILE A 26 -9.50 71.62 -78.49
N ALA A 27 -9.77 72.75 -77.83
CA ALA A 27 -9.16 73.10 -76.54
C ALA A 27 -9.26 71.98 -75.48
N PRO A 28 -10.41 71.32 -75.26
CA PRO A 28 -10.48 70.20 -74.31
C PRO A 28 -9.67 68.98 -74.77
N LEU A 29 -9.54 68.72 -76.07
CA LEU A 29 -8.69 67.65 -76.59
C LEU A 29 -7.20 67.94 -76.35
N LYS A 30 -6.77 69.18 -76.57
CA LYS A 30 -5.40 69.63 -76.27
C LYS A 30 -5.07 69.45 -74.79
N ARG A 31 -5.95 69.91 -73.89
CA ARG A 31 -5.78 69.74 -72.44
C ARG A 31 -5.72 68.26 -72.03
N LYS A 32 -6.57 67.42 -72.62
CA LYS A 32 -6.52 65.96 -72.40
C LYS A 32 -5.19 65.37 -72.88
N ALA A 33 -4.68 65.78 -74.04
CA ALA A 33 -3.40 65.31 -74.56
C ALA A 33 -2.22 65.74 -73.65
N GLU A 34 -2.20 66.99 -73.20
CA GLU A 34 -1.18 67.50 -72.25
C GLU A 34 -1.22 66.74 -70.92
N SER A 35 -2.43 66.47 -70.40
CA SER A 35 -2.63 65.69 -69.19
C SER A 35 -2.18 64.21 -69.35
N LEU A 36 -2.43 63.60 -70.51
CA LEU A 36 -1.95 62.24 -70.81
C LEU A 36 -0.43 62.18 -70.84
N ILE A 37 0.23 63.14 -71.48
CA ILE A 37 1.70 63.20 -71.54
C ILE A 37 2.30 63.36 -70.14
N SER A 38 1.73 64.24 -69.32
CA SER A 38 2.16 64.40 -67.93
C SER A 38 1.97 63.12 -67.09
N SER A 39 0.88 62.39 -67.32
CA SER A 39 0.62 61.11 -66.66
C SER A 39 1.60 60.02 -67.11
N LEU A 40 1.96 59.99 -68.40
CA LEU A 40 2.95 59.08 -68.94
C LEU A 40 4.36 59.36 -68.39
N ASP A 41 4.75 60.64 -68.28
CA ASP A 41 6.02 61.02 -67.68
C ASP A 41 6.11 60.55 -66.21
N SER A 42 5.04 60.78 -65.44
CA SER A 42 4.92 60.30 -64.06
C SER A 42 5.03 58.77 -63.97
N ALA A 43 4.37 58.03 -64.87
CA ALA A 43 4.46 56.58 -64.93
C ALA A 43 5.89 56.10 -65.26
N ILE A 44 6.57 56.75 -66.20
CA ILE A 44 7.95 56.44 -66.58
C ILE A 44 8.91 56.69 -65.41
N VAL A 45 8.73 57.79 -64.67
CA VAL A 45 9.52 58.10 -63.47
C VAL A 45 9.34 57.00 -62.41
N VAL A 46 8.10 56.60 -62.11
CA VAL A 46 7.81 55.51 -61.14
C VAL A 46 8.44 54.19 -61.59
N VAL A 47 8.32 53.83 -62.87
CA VAL A 47 8.95 52.63 -63.42
C VAL A 47 10.48 52.71 -63.26
N ARG A 48 11.12 53.82 -63.61
CA ARG A 48 12.58 54.00 -63.41
C ARG A 48 12.98 53.91 -61.94
N SER A 49 12.16 54.43 -61.03
CA SER A 49 12.41 54.31 -59.58
C SER A 49 12.33 52.87 -59.07
N ILE A 50 11.48 52.02 -59.67
CA ILE A 50 11.39 50.59 -59.31
C ILE A 50 12.51 49.79 -59.96
N PHE A 51 12.87 50.10 -61.21
CA PHE A 51 13.86 49.36 -62.00
C PHE A 51 15.29 49.87 -61.85
N ASN A 52 15.55 50.84 -60.95
CA ASN A 52 16.93 51.21 -60.64
C ASN A 52 17.65 50.08 -59.89
N GLU A 53 18.97 50.02 -60.05
CA GLU A 53 19.82 48.95 -59.52
C GLU A 53 19.69 48.78 -58.00
N LYS A 54 19.63 49.89 -57.26
CA LYS A 54 19.52 49.90 -55.80
C LYS A 54 18.18 49.31 -55.32
N THR A 55 17.07 49.65 -55.96
CA THR A 55 15.74 49.12 -55.63
C THR A 55 15.69 47.62 -55.94
N GLN A 56 16.22 47.20 -57.08
CA GLN A 56 16.28 45.78 -57.44
C GLN A 56 17.18 44.98 -56.48
N GLU A 57 18.34 45.52 -56.11
CA GLU A 57 19.24 44.90 -55.13
C GLU A 57 18.56 44.75 -53.77
N ASN A 58 17.91 45.81 -53.28
CA ASN A 58 17.17 45.77 -52.02
C ASN A 58 16.05 44.73 -52.06
N LEU A 59 15.27 44.66 -53.14
CA LEU A 59 14.25 43.63 -53.33
C LEU A 59 14.85 42.21 -53.26
N ARG A 60 15.97 41.96 -53.97
CA ARG A 60 16.65 40.67 -53.94
C ARG A 60 17.14 40.31 -52.53
N LYS A 61 17.72 41.26 -51.80
CA LYS A 61 18.12 41.08 -50.39
C LYS A 61 16.91 40.78 -49.51
N THR A 62 15.81 41.51 -49.66
CA THR A 62 14.58 41.26 -48.92
C THR A 62 14.05 39.85 -49.18
N PHE A 63 14.00 39.39 -50.43
CA PHE A 63 13.56 38.01 -50.72
C PHE A 63 14.51 36.96 -50.13
N ALA A 64 15.82 37.18 -50.18
CA ALA A 64 16.79 36.29 -49.55
C ALA A 64 16.62 36.25 -48.02
N SER A 65 16.43 37.40 -47.37
CA SER A 65 16.15 37.48 -45.93
C SER A 65 14.82 36.81 -45.58
N LEU A 66 13.75 37.02 -46.38
CA LEU A 66 12.45 36.37 -46.17
C LEU A 66 12.57 34.84 -46.27
N TYR A 67 13.33 34.34 -47.24
CA TYR A 67 13.61 32.90 -47.35
C TYR A 67 14.28 32.36 -46.08
N VAL A 68 15.31 33.05 -45.58
CA VAL A 68 15.99 32.67 -44.33
C VAL A 68 15.05 32.75 -43.12
N THR A 69 14.22 33.79 -43.02
CA THR A 69 13.24 33.94 -41.95
C THR A 69 12.23 32.80 -41.96
N VAL A 70 11.68 32.44 -43.12
CA VAL A 70 10.75 31.30 -43.26
C VAL A 70 11.42 29.99 -42.89
N ALA A 71 12.68 29.77 -43.30
CA ALA A 71 13.45 28.59 -42.91
C ALA A 71 13.66 28.52 -41.38
N ASN A 72 14.02 29.63 -40.74
CA ASN A 72 14.19 29.71 -39.30
C ASN A 72 12.88 29.49 -38.54
N LEU A 73 11.77 30.05 -39.03
CA LEU A 73 10.44 29.82 -38.46
C LEU A 73 10.03 28.34 -38.56
N LYS A 74 10.33 27.68 -39.69
CA LYS A 74 10.11 26.24 -39.84
C LYS A 74 10.92 25.44 -38.82
N HIS A 75 12.21 25.75 -38.66
CA HIS A 75 13.05 25.11 -37.65
C HIS A 75 12.55 25.34 -36.22
N ALA A 76 12.23 26.58 -35.86
CA ALA A 76 11.71 26.92 -34.54
C ALA A 76 10.40 26.18 -34.24
N THR A 77 9.48 26.13 -35.20
CA THR A 77 8.21 25.41 -35.06
C THR A 77 8.43 23.91 -34.91
N PHE A 78 9.37 23.33 -35.66
CA PHE A 78 9.73 21.91 -35.53
C PHE A 78 10.38 21.58 -34.19
N SER A 79 11.29 22.42 -33.70
CA SER A 79 11.91 22.29 -32.38
C SER A 79 10.87 22.40 -31.27
N LEU A 80 9.93 23.34 -31.39
CA LEU A 80 8.83 23.51 -30.45
C LEU A 80 7.90 22.29 -30.43
N ASP A 81 7.53 21.75 -31.60
CA ASP A 81 6.73 20.52 -31.71
C ASP A 81 7.44 19.32 -31.07
N THR A 82 8.74 19.17 -31.32
CA THR A 82 9.57 18.11 -30.74
C THR A 82 9.65 18.24 -29.21
N MET A 83 9.86 19.47 -28.71
CA MET A 83 9.89 19.76 -27.28
C MET A 83 8.55 19.45 -26.63
N LEU A 84 7.44 19.95 -27.18
CA LEU A 84 6.09 19.71 -26.65
C LEU A 84 5.76 18.21 -26.63
N THR A 85 6.13 17.47 -27.67
CA THR A 85 5.93 16.02 -27.75
C THR A 85 6.76 15.29 -26.68
N SER A 86 8.01 15.70 -26.46
CA SER A 86 8.88 15.13 -25.43
C SER A 86 8.37 15.40 -24.02
N GLU A 87 7.98 16.64 -23.73
CA GLU A 87 7.44 17.05 -22.43
C GLU A 87 6.09 16.38 -22.15
N LYS A 88 5.21 16.22 -23.15
CA LYS A 88 3.97 15.45 -23.01
C LYS A 88 4.26 14.00 -22.58
N LYS A 89 5.28 13.35 -23.15
CA LYS A 89 5.68 11.98 -22.76
C LYS A 89 6.25 11.94 -21.34
N LYS A 90 7.06 12.93 -20.94
CA LYS A 90 7.58 13.04 -19.56
C LYS A 90 6.45 13.22 -18.56
N LEU A 91 5.53 14.14 -18.83
CA LEU A 91 4.35 14.37 -18.00
C LEU A 91 3.48 13.12 -17.87
N ALA A 92 3.22 12.41 -18.97
CA ALA A 92 2.48 11.14 -18.93
C ALA A 92 3.16 10.11 -18.01
N ARG A 93 4.49 9.97 -18.06
CA ARG A 93 5.23 9.09 -17.14
C ARG A 93 5.16 9.56 -15.69
N ILE A 94 5.24 10.86 -15.43
CA ILE A 94 5.09 11.42 -14.08
C ILE A 94 3.71 11.07 -13.53
N PHE A 95 2.64 11.30 -14.30
CA PHE A 95 1.28 10.97 -13.86
C PHE A 95 1.10 9.47 -13.61
N SER A 96 1.61 8.62 -14.49
CA SER A 96 1.57 7.17 -14.29
C SER A 96 2.33 6.72 -13.04
N ASN A 97 3.49 7.33 -12.75
CA ASN A 97 4.24 7.05 -11.52
C ASN A 97 3.49 7.52 -10.27
N VAL A 98 2.89 8.71 -10.31
CA VAL A 98 2.08 9.24 -9.21
C VAL A 98 0.88 8.33 -8.95
N GLU A 99 0.17 7.90 -9.99
CA GLU A 99 -0.93 6.94 -9.90
C GLU A 99 -0.47 5.61 -9.28
N SER A 100 0.66 5.06 -9.75
CA SER A 100 1.21 3.82 -9.18
C SER A 100 1.61 3.95 -7.70
N ILE A 101 2.24 5.06 -7.31
CA ILE A 101 2.61 5.31 -5.91
C ILE A 101 1.36 5.44 -5.04
N THR A 102 0.39 6.24 -5.49
CA THR A 102 -0.85 6.46 -4.74
C THR A 102 -1.70 5.20 -4.63
N ALA A 103 -1.75 4.37 -5.68
CA ALA A 103 -2.36 3.05 -5.63
C ALA A 103 -1.64 2.12 -4.65
N ASN A 104 -0.31 2.04 -4.70
CA ASN A 104 0.47 1.23 -3.75
C ASN A 104 0.25 1.68 -2.29
N LEU A 105 0.18 2.98 -2.02
CA LEU A 105 -0.12 3.49 -0.69
C LEU A 105 -1.53 3.08 -0.24
N LYS A 106 -2.52 3.21 -1.13
CA LYS A 106 -3.91 2.78 -0.86
C LYS A 106 -3.99 1.28 -0.55
N ASP A 107 -3.37 0.45 -1.38
CA ASP A 107 -3.42 -1.01 -1.29
C ASP A 107 -2.68 -1.56 -0.06
N ASN A 108 -1.75 -0.79 0.51
CA ASN A 108 -0.99 -1.19 1.69
C ASN A 108 -1.42 -0.47 2.97
N ASN A 109 -2.42 0.41 2.93
CA ASN A 109 -2.85 1.19 4.09
C ASN A 109 -3.27 0.30 5.27
N ASP A 110 -4.04 -0.76 5.01
CA ASP A 110 -4.51 -1.68 6.05
C ASP A 110 -3.36 -2.51 6.65
N LYS A 111 -2.37 -2.90 5.84
CA LYS A 111 -1.16 -3.59 6.29
C LYS A 111 -0.32 -2.68 7.17
N ILE A 112 -0.13 -1.43 6.77
CA ILE A 112 0.61 -0.42 7.56
C ILE A 112 -0.11 -0.20 8.89
N ALA A 113 -1.43 -0.01 8.88
CA ALA A 113 -2.24 0.13 10.09
C ALA A 113 -2.12 -1.08 11.02
N THR A 114 -2.12 -2.29 10.46
CA THR A 114 -1.93 -3.54 11.21
C THR A 114 -0.54 -3.60 11.85
N VAL A 115 0.52 -3.27 11.09
CA VAL A 115 1.89 -3.24 11.62
C VAL A 115 2.02 -2.22 12.75
N LEU A 116 1.47 -1.02 12.58
CA LEU A 116 1.48 0.02 13.61
C LEU A 116 0.73 -0.43 14.87
N THR A 117 -0.42 -1.08 14.71
CA THR A 117 -1.22 -1.62 15.82
C THR A 117 -0.47 -2.73 16.56
N ASN A 118 0.12 -3.68 15.83
CA ASN A 118 0.90 -4.77 16.42
C ASN A 118 2.13 -4.23 17.15
N PHE A 119 2.82 -3.26 16.56
CA PHE A 119 3.97 -2.61 17.19
C PHE A 119 3.58 -1.91 18.48
N ALA A 120 2.47 -1.16 18.49
CA ALA A 120 1.95 -0.52 19.70
C ALA A 120 1.64 -1.56 20.80
N SER A 121 0.96 -2.66 20.44
CA SER A 121 0.61 -3.73 21.39
C SER A 121 1.84 -4.45 21.97
N ILE A 122 2.85 -4.74 21.14
CA ILE A 122 4.11 -5.36 21.58
C ILE A 122 4.87 -4.38 22.47
N SER A 123 4.98 -3.11 22.05
CA SER A 123 5.67 -2.07 22.82
C SER A 123 5.03 -1.89 24.20
N ASP A 124 3.70 -1.86 24.29
CA ASP A 124 2.95 -1.80 25.55
C ASP A 124 3.16 -3.06 26.41
N SER A 125 3.13 -4.25 25.79
CA SER A 125 3.39 -5.52 26.48
C SER A 125 4.79 -5.58 27.08
N ILE A 126 5.81 -5.11 26.35
CA ILE A 126 7.20 -5.03 26.82
C ILE A 126 7.31 -3.99 27.94
N ALA A 127 6.69 -2.82 27.80
CA ALA A 127 6.71 -1.78 28.83
C ALA A 127 6.07 -2.24 30.15
N LYS A 128 5.06 -3.11 30.08
CA LYS A 128 4.39 -3.72 31.24
C LYS A 128 5.10 -4.96 31.78
N ALA A 129 6.04 -5.54 31.02
CA ALA A 129 6.71 -6.77 31.41
C ALA A 129 7.72 -6.50 32.54
N ASP A 130 7.54 -7.19 33.67
CA ASP A 130 8.52 -7.15 34.78
C ASP A 130 9.67 -8.14 34.52
N ILE A 131 10.44 -7.87 33.45
CA ILE A 131 11.58 -8.68 33.03
C ILE A 131 12.66 -8.67 34.12
N ALA A 132 12.86 -7.53 34.77
CA ALA A 132 13.83 -7.40 35.87
C ALA A 132 13.49 -8.31 37.06
N SER A 133 12.22 -8.39 37.48
CA SER A 133 11.79 -9.33 38.52
C SER A 133 11.88 -10.78 38.06
N THR A 134 11.49 -11.08 36.82
CA THR A 134 11.59 -12.42 36.25
C THR A 134 13.05 -12.92 36.25
N LEU A 135 13.99 -12.07 35.81
CA LEU A 135 15.41 -12.39 35.81
C LEU A 135 15.95 -12.57 37.23
N ARG A 136 15.56 -11.72 38.18
CA ARG A 136 15.93 -11.88 39.61
C ARG A 136 15.38 -13.16 40.22
N LYS A 137 14.15 -13.55 39.88
CA LYS A 137 13.55 -14.81 40.32
C LYS A 137 14.28 -16.01 39.71
N ALA A 138 14.64 -15.94 38.44
CA ALA A 138 15.43 -16.97 37.77
C ALA A 138 16.82 -17.12 38.42
N ASP A 139 17.51 -16.01 38.67
CA ASP A 139 18.80 -16.00 39.39
C ASP A 139 18.66 -16.61 40.79
N THR A 140 17.63 -16.22 41.54
CA THR A 140 17.35 -16.79 42.87
C THR A 140 17.10 -18.30 42.80
N ALA A 141 16.31 -18.76 41.83
CA ALA A 141 16.04 -20.18 41.64
C ALA A 141 17.31 -20.97 41.30
N LEU A 142 18.18 -20.42 40.44
CA LEU A 142 19.48 -21.02 40.11
C LEU A 142 20.40 -21.07 41.34
N LEU A 143 20.44 -20.01 42.16
CA LEU A 143 21.21 -20.00 43.41
C LEU A 143 20.70 -21.03 44.40
N GLN A 144 19.39 -21.18 44.56
CA GLN A 144 18.78 -22.19 45.43
C GLN A 144 19.06 -23.60 44.92
N PHE A 145 18.95 -23.83 43.61
CA PHE A 145 19.25 -25.10 42.99
C PHE A 145 20.72 -25.48 43.18
N ASN A 146 21.64 -24.54 42.97
CA ASN A 146 23.06 -24.76 43.23
C ASN A 146 23.32 -25.13 44.69
N LYS A 147 22.64 -24.49 45.65
CA LYS A 147 22.74 -24.88 47.08
C LYS A 147 22.31 -26.32 47.33
N ILE A 148 21.21 -26.76 46.71
CA ILE A 148 20.76 -28.17 46.83
C ILE A 148 21.83 -29.12 46.27
N LEU A 149 22.40 -28.81 45.10
CA LEU A 149 23.46 -29.62 44.51
C LEU A 149 24.71 -29.66 45.40
N THR A 150 25.10 -28.53 45.99
CA THR A 150 26.20 -28.47 46.94
C THR A 150 25.92 -29.36 48.15
N SER A 151 24.75 -29.24 48.80
CA SER A 151 24.38 -30.08 49.93
C SER A 151 24.37 -31.57 49.57
N ILE A 152 23.93 -31.94 48.36
CA ILE A 152 24.00 -33.34 47.88
C ILE A 152 25.45 -33.81 47.77
N ASN A 153 26.32 -33.01 47.15
CA ASN A 153 27.74 -33.34 46.98
C ASN A 153 28.49 -33.42 48.31
N GLU A 154 28.11 -32.60 49.29
CA GLU A 154 28.68 -32.57 50.64
C GLU A 154 28.10 -33.67 51.56
N GLY A 155 27.12 -34.46 51.10
CA GLY A 155 26.52 -35.54 51.89
C GLY A 155 25.46 -35.07 52.89
N GLU A 156 24.99 -33.83 52.78
CA GLU A 156 24.04 -33.21 53.68
C GLU A 156 22.57 -33.47 53.28
N GLY A 157 21.75 -33.82 54.27
CA GLY A 157 20.31 -34.06 54.08
C GLY A 157 19.95 -35.49 53.66
N THR A 158 18.66 -35.80 53.69
CA THR A 158 18.15 -37.16 53.50
C THR A 158 18.35 -37.69 52.08
N VAL A 159 18.28 -36.84 51.06
CA VAL A 159 18.55 -37.22 49.66
C VAL A 159 20.02 -37.58 49.48
N ALA A 160 20.93 -36.77 50.04
CA ALA A 160 22.36 -37.06 49.99
C ALA A 160 22.71 -38.33 50.76
N GLN A 161 22.13 -38.52 51.96
CA GLN A 161 22.28 -39.74 52.73
C GLN A 161 21.71 -40.96 51.99
N LEU A 162 20.58 -40.84 51.30
CA LEU A 162 20.06 -41.94 50.50
C LEU A 162 21.00 -42.31 49.36
N LEU A 163 21.55 -41.33 48.66
CA LEU A 163 22.40 -41.58 47.49
C LEU A 163 23.81 -42.07 47.86
N ASN A 164 24.38 -41.57 48.97
CA ASN A 164 25.80 -41.69 49.25
C ASN A 164 26.14 -42.43 50.57
N ASN A 165 25.17 -42.92 51.35
CA ASN A 165 25.45 -43.54 52.66
C ASN A 165 25.45 -45.08 52.61
N ASP A 166 26.64 -45.67 52.53
CA ASP A 166 26.85 -47.13 52.59
C ASP A 166 26.28 -47.76 53.87
N THR A 167 26.31 -47.06 55.00
CA THR A 167 25.81 -47.56 56.29
C THR A 167 24.30 -47.76 56.25
N LEU A 168 23.55 -46.90 55.53
CA LEU A 168 22.10 -47.07 55.35
C LEU A 168 21.80 -48.37 54.58
N TYR A 169 22.53 -48.63 53.49
CA TYR A 169 22.37 -49.84 52.69
C TYR A 169 22.75 -51.09 53.48
N GLN A 170 23.85 -51.05 54.23
CA GLN A 170 24.26 -52.14 55.13
C GLN A 170 23.22 -52.40 56.22
N ASN A 171 22.66 -51.36 56.83
CA ASN A 171 21.61 -51.52 57.84
C ASN A 171 20.32 -52.10 57.24
N LEU A 172 19.96 -51.69 56.03
CA LEU A 172 18.80 -52.24 55.32
C LEU A 172 19.00 -53.70 54.92
N GLU A 173 20.21 -54.06 54.46
CA GLU A 173 20.61 -55.43 54.17
C GLU A 173 20.56 -56.30 55.42
N ASN A 174 21.13 -55.82 56.54
CA ASN A 174 21.10 -56.50 57.83
C ASN A 174 19.67 -56.66 58.36
N ALA A 175 18.84 -55.64 58.26
CA ALA A 175 17.42 -55.71 58.62
C ALA A 175 16.69 -56.75 57.77
N SER A 176 16.95 -56.78 56.46
CA SER A 176 16.39 -57.76 55.54
C SER A 176 16.85 -59.18 55.85
N TYR A 177 18.12 -59.35 56.23
CA TYR A 177 18.69 -60.62 56.67
C TYR A 177 18.03 -61.12 57.97
N HIS A 178 17.87 -60.25 58.97
CA HIS A 178 17.18 -60.59 60.22
C HIS A 178 15.70 -60.91 59.99
N LEU A 179 15.03 -60.15 59.13
CA LEU A 179 13.64 -60.41 58.75
C LEU A 179 13.50 -61.76 58.05
N ALA A 180 14.40 -62.10 57.11
CA ALA A 180 14.40 -63.40 56.45
C ALA A 180 14.58 -64.55 57.45
N ARG A 181 15.45 -64.38 58.45
CA ARG A 181 15.61 -65.35 59.54
C ARG A 181 14.38 -65.46 60.41
N LEU A 182 13.75 -64.35 60.77
CA LEU A 182 12.51 -64.34 61.53
C LEU A 182 11.38 -65.02 60.76
N MET A 183 11.24 -64.74 59.47
CA MET A 183 10.25 -65.39 58.59
C MET A 183 10.50 -66.89 58.48
N ARG A 184 11.76 -67.32 58.40
CA ARG A 184 12.13 -68.73 58.42
C ARG A 184 11.80 -69.39 59.75
N ASP A 185 12.16 -68.77 60.86
CA ASP A 185 11.87 -69.31 62.20
C ASP A 185 10.36 -69.33 62.48
N MET A 186 9.60 -68.34 61.99
CA MET A 186 8.15 -68.35 62.06
C MET A 186 7.53 -69.48 61.20
N HIS A 187 8.13 -69.79 60.05
CA HIS A 187 7.70 -70.92 59.22
C HIS A 187 8.02 -72.28 59.85
N GLU A 188 9.21 -72.42 60.44
CA GLU A 188 9.69 -73.66 61.08
C GLU A 188 9.04 -73.89 62.46
N ASN A 189 8.77 -72.82 63.21
CA ASN A 189 8.23 -72.84 64.58
C ASN A 189 6.93 -72.02 64.73
N PRO A 190 5.87 -72.28 63.94
CA PRO A 190 4.68 -71.42 63.90
C PRO A 190 3.95 -71.32 65.24
N LYS A 191 4.02 -72.36 66.09
CA LYS A 191 3.38 -72.38 67.43
C LYS A 191 3.96 -71.34 68.41
N ARG A 192 5.18 -70.81 68.17
CA ARG A 192 5.79 -69.76 69.01
C ARG A 192 5.33 -68.35 68.66
N TYR A 193 4.84 -68.14 67.44
CA TYR A 193 4.56 -66.81 66.88
C TYR A 193 3.09 -66.61 66.49
N VAL A 194 2.36 -67.70 66.24
CA VAL A 194 0.94 -67.67 65.91
C VAL A 194 0.20 -68.61 66.85
N HIS A 195 -0.51 -68.02 67.81
CA HIS A 195 -1.43 -68.74 68.68
C HIS A 195 -2.84 -68.66 68.11
N PHE A 196 -3.31 -69.77 67.53
CA PHE A 196 -4.73 -69.91 67.22
C PHE A 196 -5.46 -70.25 68.53
N SER A 197 -6.15 -69.27 69.11
CA SER A 197 -7.17 -69.57 70.11
C SER A 197 -8.29 -70.31 69.39
N VAL A 198 -8.41 -71.62 69.66
CA VAL A 198 -9.53 -72.45 69.22
C VAL A 198 -10.73 -72.12 70.11
N LEU A 199 -11.27 -70.92 69.92
CA LEU A 199 -12.62 -70.58 70.33
C LEU A 199 -13.48 -70.81 69.09
N ASP A 200 -14.04 -72.01 69.05
CA ASP A 200 -15.15 -72.40 68.19
C ASP A 200 -16.36 -71.51 68.52
N VAL A 201 -16.55 -70.46 67.73
CA VAL A 201 -17.84 -69.80 67.60
C VAL A 201 -18.10 -69.67 66.11
N GLY A 202 -18.72 -70.73 65.58
CA GLY A 202 -19.33 -70.74 64.26
C GLY A 202 -20.14 -69.48 64.01
N LYS A 203 -19.60 -68.59 63.19
CA LYS A 203 -20.38 -67.64 62.40
C LYS A 203 -19.91 -67.78 60.97
N THR A 204 -20.76 -68.41 60.15
CA THR A 204 -20.71 -68.30 58.70
C THR A 204 -20.66 -66.82 58.33
N ILE A 205 -19.52 -66.36 57.86
CA ILE A 205 -19.41 -65.07 57.21
C ILE A 205 -19.97 -65.27 55.81
N TYR A 206 -21.13 -64.69 55.53
CA TYR A 206 -21.57 -64.50 54.16
C TYR A 206 -20.52 -63.64 53.46
N VAL A 207 -19.72 -64.27 52.60
CA VAL A 207 -18.89 -63.56 51.63
C VAL A 207 -19.87 -62.91 50.66
N ALA A 208 -20.15 -61.63 50.87
CA ALA A 208 -20.84 -60.83 49.88
C ALA A 208 -19.94 -60.73 48.65
N ASP A 209 -20.39 -61.33 47.55
CA ASP A 209 -19.79 -61.23 46.22
C ASP A 209 -19.49 -59.75 45.87
N PRO A 210 -18.20 -59.37 45.67
CA PRO A 210 -17.82 -58.00 45.36
C PRO A 210 -18.22 -57.52 43.96
N GLU A 211 -18.71 -58.38 43.07
CA GLU A 211 -18.87 -58.03 41.65
C GLU A 211 -20.19 -57.31 41.33
N ASP A 212 -21.29 -57.58 42.03
CA ASP A 212 -22.60 -57.04 41.64
C ASP A 212 -22.73 -55.51 41.90
N LYS A 213 -22.10 -54.99 42.97
CA LYS A 213 -22.19 -53.54 43.29
C LYS A 213 -21.34 -52.66 42.38
N ARG A 214 -20.18 -53.14 41.90
CA ARG A 214 -19.29 -52.37 41.02
C ARG A 214 -19.85 -52.28 39.61
N VAL A 215 -20.39 -53.39 39.09
CA VAL A 215 -20.99 -53.46 37.75
C VAL A 215 -22.24 -52.59 37.66
N LYS A 216 -23.11 -52.60 38.69
CA LYS A 216 -24.27 -51.69 38.76
C LYS A 216 -23.88 -50.22 38.77
N ARG A 217 -22.77 -49.86 39.43
CA ARG A 217 -22.29 -48.47 39.49
C ARG A 217 -21.68 -48.01 38.16
N ILE A 218 -20.99 -48.90 37.44
CA ILE A 218 -20.42 -48.61 36.12
C ILE A 218 -21.54 -48.45 35.08
N LYS A 219 -22.55 -49.34 35.10
CA LYS A 219 -23.70 -49.27 34.17
C LYS A 219 -24.49 -47.96 34.36
N LYS A 220 -24.78 -47.59 35.61
CA LYS A 220 -25.48 -46.33 35.95
C LYS A 220 -24.66 -45.07 35.61
N LYS A 221 -23.32 -45.15 35.62
CA LYS A 221 -22.46 -44.03 35.22
C LYS A 221 -22.39 -43.89 33.69
N LYS A 222 -22.42 -45.01 32.96
CA LYS A 222 -22.45 -45.03 31.49
C LYS A 222 -23.77 -44.48 30.94
N GLU A 223 -24.90 -44.92 31.49
CA GLU A 223 -26.23 -44.39 31.12
C GLU A 223 -26.37 -42.88 31.34
N LYS A 224 -25.70 -42.31 32.36
CA LYS A 224 -25.68 -40.86 32.61
C LYS A 224 -24.77 -40.08 31.65
N LEU A 225 -23.69 -40.69 31.16
CA LEU A 225 -22.81 -40.08 30.17
C LEU A 225 -23.50 -40.07 28.79
N ASP A 226 -24.09 -41.20 28.41
CA ASP A 226 -24.81 -41.35 27.14
C ASP A 226 -26.04 -40.41 27.04
N ALA A 227 -26.70 -40.11 28.17
CA ALA A 227 -27.78 -39.11 28.22
C ALA A 227 -27.28 -37.67 28.04
N LYS A 228 -26.11 -37.34 28.63
CA LYS A 228 -25.53 -36.00 28.58
C LYS A 228 -24.95 -35.65 27.20
N ASP A 229 -24.43 -36.64 26.50
CA ASP A 229 -23.94 -36.48 25.13
C ASP A 229 -25.11 -36.29 24.13
N LYS A 230 -26.28 -36.89 24.39
CA LYS A 230 -27.49 -36.65 23.59
C LYS A 230 -28.05 -35.23 23.75
N GLU A 231 -28.09 -34.69 24.97
CA GLU A 231 -28.51 -33.30 25.21
C GLU A 231 -27.56 -32.29 24.51
N LYS A 232 -26.25 -32.52 24.56
CA LYS A 232 -25.26 -31.66 23.85
C LYS A 232 -25.39 -31.69 22.33
N THR A 233 -25.77 -32.84 21.75
CA THR A 233 -25.92 -32.98 20.30
C THR A 233 -27.22 -32.34 19.79
N GLU A 234 -28.20 -32.10 20.68
CA GLU A 234 -29.44 -31.39 20.37
C GLU A 234 -29.30 -29.87 20.54
N GLU A 235 -28.51 -29.39 21.52
CA GLU A 235 -28.18 -27.96 21.66
C GLU A 235 -27.37 -27.42 20.47
N ASP A 236 -26.32 -28.15 20.01
CA ASP A 236 -25.49 -27.74 18.86
C ASP A 236 -26.25 -27.68 17.52
N LYS A 237 -27.42 -28.34 17.41
CA LYS A 237 -28.28 -28.28 16.21
C LYS A 237 -29.28 -27.12 16.23
N SER A 238 -29.50 -26.51 17.40
CA SER A 238 -30.42 -25.37 17.54
C SER A 238 -29.76 -24.01 17.32
N ASP A 239 -28.45 -23.91 17.49
CA ASP A 239 -27.70 -22.63 17.46
C ASP A 239 -27.03 -22.32 16.09
N ASN A 240 -27.19 -23.19 15.08
CA ASN A 240 -26.60 -23.02 13.74
C ASN A 240 -27.67 -22.92 12.63
N GLY A 241 -28.90 -22.51 12.98
CA GLY A 241 -30.05 -22.44 12.09
C GLY A 241 -30.87 -21.14 12.23
N GLY A 242 -30.19 -20.01 12.47
CA GLY A 242 -30.78 -18.67 12.52
C GLY A 242 -30.09 -17.69 11.58
#